data_AF-A0A200JG66-F1
#
_entry.id   AF-A0A200JG66-F1
#
_cell.length_a   1.000
_cell.length_b   1.000
_cell.length_c   1.000
_cell.angle_alpha   90.00
_cell.angle_beta   90.00
_cell.angle_gamma   90.00
#
_symmetry.space_group_name_H-M   'P 1'
#
loop_
_entity.id
_entity.type
_entity.pdbx_description
1 polymer ?
#
loop_
_entity_poly.entity_id
_entity_poly.type
_entity_poly.pdbx_seq_one_letter_code
_entity_poly.pdbx_strand_id
1 'polypeptide(L)'
;MFPIKFEEKRDFTTKKFAYNILINLISMRLYAKDYEGAAKYIKLAKKQDKQNENYNFKLNLQYLSNLLNYILEGEPVYMERVYDFIHLLENAGDTLQAEQVKKEVKLLTHERDSEKMLKKYSVGLFKET
;
A
#
# COMPACT_ATOMS: atom_id res chain seq x y z
N MET A 1 -6.70 -23.36 0.03
CA MET A 1 -5.81 -22.34 0.64
C MET A 1 -4.86 -23.07 1.58
N PHE A 2 -3.57 -23.11 1.27
CA PHE A 2 -2.60 -23.83 2.10
C PHE A 2 -2.29 -23.01 3.36
N PRO A 3 -2.46 -23.56 4.57
CA PRO A 3 -2.09 -22.89 5.81
C PRO A 3 -0.56 -22.73 5.85
N ILE A 4 -0.09 -21.51 6.07
CA ILE A 4 1.34 -21.25 6.17
C ILE A 4 1.82 -21.76 7.52
N LYS A 5 2.52 -22.90 7.52
CA LYS A 5 3.18 -23.46 8.70
C LYS A 5 4.42 -22.62 9.09
N PHE A 6 4.60 -22.39 10.39
CA PHE A 6 5.82 -21.85 11.03
C PHE A 6 6.21 -20.40 10.68
N GLU A 7 5.32 -19.45 10.96
CA GLU A 7 5.59 -18.00 10.82
C GLU A 7 6.74 -17.51 11.71
N GLU A 8 6.91 -18.11 12.89
CA GLU A 8 7.89 -17.71 13.89
C GLU A 8 9.33 -18.16 13.58
N LYS A 9 9.50 -19.10 12.64
CA LYS A 9 10.82 -19.64 12.23
C LYS A 9 11.38 -18.99 10.96
N ARG A 10 10.72 -17.96 10.43
CA ARG A 10 11.14 -17.33 9.17
C ARG A 10 12.18 -16.25 9.42
N ASP A 11 13.27 -16.32 8.66
CA ASP A 11 14.33 -15.32 8.64
C ASP A 11 13.77 -13.90 8.38
N PHE A 12 14.40 -12.89 8.96
CA PHE A 12 14.00 -11.48 8.87
C PHE A 12 13.77 -11.06 7.40
N THR A 13 14.64 -11.53 6.50
CA THR A 13 14.56 -11.33 5.05
C THR A 13 13.26 -11.87 4.45
N THR A 14 12.81 -13.05 4.90
CA THR A 14 11.59 -13.70 4.40
C THR A 14 10.34 -12.98 4.89
N LYS A 15 10.35 -12.45 6.13
CA LYS A 15 9.26 -11.63 6.66
C LYS A 15 9.15 -10.30 5.92
N LYS A 16 10.29 -9.61 5.70
CA LYS A 16 10.35 -8.36 4.92
C LYS A 16 9.81 -8.54 3.50
N PHE A 17 10.20 -9.62 2.83
CA PHE A 17 9.69 -9.96 1.50
C PHE A 17 8.17 -10.20 1.50
N ALA A 18 7.63 -10.93 2.48
CA ALA A 18 6.20 -11.16 2.59
C ALA A 18 5.40 -9.87 2.82
N TYR A 19 5.92 -8.95 3.65
CA TYR A 19 5.32 -7.64 3.86
C TYR A 19 5.30 -6.79 2.59
N ASN A 20 6.41 -6.74 1.85
CA ASN A 20 6.49 -6.00 0.58
C ASN A 20 5.55 -6.60 -0.48
N ILE A 21 5.39 -7.92 -0.54
CA ILE A 21 4.42 -8.58 -1.43
C ILE A 21 3.00 -8.11 -1.10
N LEU A 22 2.63 -8.03 0.18
CA LEU A 22 1.28 -7.62 0.57
C LEU A 22 0.99 -6.18 0.17
N ILE A 23 1.92 -5.25 0.39
CA ILE A 23 1.79 -3.85 -0.05
C ILE A 23 1.64 -3.76 -1.57
N ASN A 24 2.48 -4.48 -2.32
CA ASN A 24 2.41 -4.49 -3.78
C ASN A 24 1.09 -5.09 -4.29
N LEU A 25 0.62 -6.18 -3.67
CA LEU A 25 -0.66 -6.79 -4.03
C LEU A 25 -1.83 -5.83 -3.76
N ILE A 26 -1.85 -5.13 -2.63
CA ILE A 26 -2.89 -4.14 -2.32
C ILE A 26 -2.87 -3.02 -3.37
N SER A 27 -1.70 -2.44 -3.65
CA SER A 27 -1.55 -1.38 -4.66
C SER A 27 -1.99 -1.88 -6.04
N MET A 28 -1.52 -3.03 -6.51
CA MET A 28 -1.94 -3.62 -7.78
C MET A 28 -3.48 -3.79 -7.88
N ARG A 29 -4.13 -4.19 -6.78
CA ARG A 29 -5.59 -4.33 -6.74
C ARG A 29 -6.31 -2.98 -6.83
N LEU A 30 -5.76 -1.93 -6.22
CA LEU A 30 -6.27 -0.56 -6.40
C LEU A 30 -6.16 -0.10 -7.87
N TYR A 31 -5.03 -0.39 -8.54
CA TYR A 31 -4.87 -0.08 -9.97
C TYR A 31 -5.83 -0.86 -10.85
N ALA A 32 -6.12 -2.12 -10.48
CA ALA A 32 -7.12 -2.95 -11.14
C ALA A 32 -8.57 -2.52 -10.84
N LYS A 33 -8.78 -1.53 -9.95
CA LYS A 33 -10.09 -1.16 -9.35
C LYS A 33 -10.79 -2.33 -8.65
N ASP A 34 -10.05 -3.36 -8.26
CA ASP A 34 -10.52 -4.50 -7.47
C ASP A 34 -10.49 -4.12 -5.98
N TYR A 35 -11.42 -3.26 -5.59
CA TYR A 35 -11.49 -2.69 -4.24
C TYR A 35 -11.82 -3.74 -3.18
N GLU A 36 -12.62 -4.75 -3.53
CA GLU A 36 -12.91 -5.88 -2.63
C GLU A 36 -11.64 -6.72 -2.42
N GLY A 37 -10.88 -6.98 -3.48
CA GLY A 37 -9.58 -7.63 -3.41
C GLY A 37 -8.58 -6.84 -2.56
N ALA A 38 -8.49 -5.52 -2.78
CA ALA A 38 -7.65 -4.63 -1.97
C ALA A 38 -8.02 -4.71 -0.48
N ALA A 39 -9.32 -4.63 -0.15
CA ALA A 39 -9.81 -4.76 1.22
C ALA A 39 -9.47 -6.12 1.86
N LYS A 40 -9.58 -7.22 1.09
CA LYS A 40 -9.19 -8.57 1.52
C LYS A 40 -7.71 -8.62 1.89
N TYR A 41 -6.82 -8.09 1.04
CA TYR A 41 -5.39 -8.08 1.33
C TYR A 41 -5.01 -7.12 2.48
N ILE A 42 -5.68 -5.97 2.62
CA ILE A 42 -5.50 -5.09 3.79
C ILE A 42 -5.87 -5.82 5.09
N LYS A 43 -6.97 -6.57 5.10
CA LYS A 43 -7.38 -7.36 6.28
C LYS A 43 -6.36 -8.45 6.62
N LEU A 44 -5.76 -9.09 5.60
CA LEU A 44 -4.69 -10.06 5.80
C LEU A 44 -3.42 -9.39 6.35
N ALA A 45 -3.00 -8.27 5.77
CA ALA A 45 -1.86 -7.49 6.21
C ALA A 45 -1.98 -7.05 7.68
N LYS A 46 -3.15 -6.52 8.09
CA LYS A 46 -3.43 -6.14 9.49
C LYS A 46 -3.37 -7.32 10.46
N LYS A 47 -3.73 -8.54 10.02
CA LYS A 47 -3.63 -9.75 10.84
C LYS A 47 -2.20 -10.26 10.99
N GLN A 48 -1.32 -9.92 10.05
CA GLN A 48 0.07 -10.35 10.04
C GLN A 48 0.96 -9.39 10.85
N ASP A 49 0.58 -8.12 10.96
CA ASP A 49 1.25 -7.10 11.79
C ASP A 49 1.02 -7.25 13.31
N LYS A 50 1.12 -8.47 13.85
CA LYS A 50 0.84 -8.73 15.28
C LYS A 50 1.91 -8.17 16.23
N GLN A 51 3.12 -7.92 15.73
CA GLN A 51 4.26 -7.51 16.57
C GLN A 51 4.63 -6.03 16.40
N ASN A 52 3.99 -5.26 15.49
CA ASN A 52 4.31 -3.83 15.23
C ASN A 52 5.80 -3.56 14.93
N GLU A 53 6.58 -4.57 14.55
CA GLU A 53 8.04 -4.44 14.43
C GLU A 53 8.45 -3.69 13.15
N ASN A 54 7.59 -3.63 12.13
CA ASN A 54 7.90 -3.02 10.84
C ASN A 54 7.13 -1.72 10.62
N TYR A 55 7.71 -0.61 11.08
CA TYR A 55 7.14 0.74 10.92
C TYR A 55 6.89 1.12 9.45
N ASN A 56 7.81 0.79 8.55
CA ASN A 56 7.65 1.11 7.12
C ASN A 56 6.41 0.39 6.54
N PHE A 57 6.26 -0.90 6.81
CA PHE A 57 5.09 -1.68 6.39
C PHE A 57 3.79 -1.08 6.92
N LYS A 58 3.76 -0.70 8.20
CA LYS A 58 2.58 -0.12 8.84
C LYS A 58 2.16 1.20 8.21
N LEU A 59 3.11 2.09 7.96
CA LEU A 59 2.83 3.38 7.32
C LEU A 59 2.27 3.19 5.90
N ASN A 60 2.87 2.30 5.10
CA ASN A 60 2.36 1.97 3.78
C ASN A 60 0.96 1.34 3.82
N LEU A 61 0.71 0.43 4.77
CA LEU A 61 -0.60 -0.19 4.94
C LEU A 61 -1.67 0.84 5.36
N GLN A 62 -1.31 1.80 6.21
CA GLN A 62 -2.20 2.89 6.60
C GLN A 62 -2.50 3.80 5.41
N TYR A 63 -1.49 4.19 4.63
CA TYR A 63 -1.66 4.95 3.39
C TYR A 63 -2.65 4.26 2.44
N LEU A 64 -2.40 2.99 2.09
CA LEU A 64 -3.25 2.23 1.17
C LEU A 64 -4.66 2.01 1.72
N SER A 65 -4.81 1.82 3.04
CA SER A 65 -6.12 1.68 3.68
C SER A 65 -6.91 2.99 3.63
N ASN A 66 -6.29 4.14 3.89
CA ASN A 66 -6.97 5.43 3.79
C ASN A 66 -7.31 5.76 2.33
N LEU A 67 -6.41 5.47 1.39
CA LEU A 67 -6.70 5.69 -0.04
C LEU A 67 -7.88 4.84 -0.51
N LEU A 68 -7.94 3.56 -0.13
CA LEU A 68 -9.10 2.71 -0.43
C LEU A 68 -10.39 3.27 0.17
N ASN A 69 -10.36 3.66 1.44
CA ASN A 69 -11.54 4.21 2.11
C ASN A 69 -12.00 5.51 1.45
N TYR A 70 -11.07 6.39 1.05
CA TYR A 70 -11.40 7.59 0.29
C TYR A 70 -12.08 7.24 -1.05
N ILE A 71 -11.57 6.25 -1.78
CA ILE A 71 -12.16 5.82 -3.05
C ILE A 71 -13.58 5.26 -2.87
N LEU A 72 -13.83 4.55 -1.76
CA LEU A 72 -15.12 3.90 -1.49
C LEU A 72 -16.16 4.87 -0.90
N GLU A 73 -15.75 5.71 0.04
CA GLU A 73 -16.64 6.53 0.87
C GLU A 73 -16.65 8.00 0.40
N GLY A 74 -15.59 8.49 -0.23
CA GLY A 74 -15.44 9.88 -0.66
C GLY A 74 -15.15 10.87 0.47
N GLU A 75 -15.02 10.39 1.71
CA GLU A 75 -14.89 11.24 2.90
C GLU A 75 -13.52 11.95 2.96
N PRO A 76 -13.48 13.29 3.11
CA PRO A 76 -12.24 14.08 3.06
C PRO A 76 -11.18 13.67 4.10
N VAL A 77 -11.61 13.18 5.27
CA VAL A 77 -10.71 12.76 6.36
C VAL A 77 -9.71 11.68 5.92
N TYR A 78 -10.09 10.82 4.97
CA TYR A 78 -9.18 9.81 4.46
C TYR A 78 -8.14 10.39 3.51
N MET A 79 -8.51 11.40 2.72
CA MET A 79 -7.58 12.11 1.85
C MET A 79 -6.59 12.95 2.66
N GLU A 80 -7.05 13.60 3.73
CA GLU A 80 -6.18 14.29 4.69
C GLU A 80 -5.06 13.36 5.19
N ARG A 81 -5.43 12.15 5.65
CA ARG A 81 -4.46 11.13 6.10
C ARG A 81 -3.52 10.64 5.01
N VAL A 82 -3.97 10.64 3.74
CA VAL A 82 -3.10 10.33 2.59
C VAL A 82 -2.06 11.44 2.40
N TYR A 83 -2.45 12.71 2.52
CA TYR A 83 -1.53 13.83 2.45
C TYR A 83 -0.58 13.90 3.65
N ASP A 84 -1.02 13.53 4.85
CA ASP A 84 -0.14 13.41 6.03
C ASP A 84 1.02 12.44 5.76
N PHE A 85 0.73 11.30 5.12
CA PHE A 85 1.76 10.34 4.73
C PHE A 85 2.74 10.91 3.70
N ILE A 86 2.23 11.63 2.70
CA ILE A 86 3.07 12.30 1.69
C ILE A 86 4.00 13.32 2.36
N HIS A 87 3.47 14.15 3.27
CA HIS A 87 4.26 15.13 4.00
C HIS A 87 5.29 14.47 4.91
N LEU A 88 4.97 13.31 5.51
CA LEU A 88 5.95 12.54 6.28
C LEU A 88 7.15 12.12 5.42
N LEU A 89 6.92 11.66 4.19
CA LEU A 89 7.99 11.31 3.25
C LEU A 89 8.84 12.53 2.87
N GLU A 90 8.19 13.66 2.56
CA GLU A 90 8.89 14.91 2.24
C GLU A 90 9.76 15.39 3.41
N ASN A 91 9.22 15.36 4.63
CA ASN A 91 9.93 15.76 5.84
C ASN A 91 11.09 14.82 6.18
N ALA A 92 10.98 13.54 5.80
CA ALA A 92 12.06 12.57 5.93
C ALA A 92 13.15 12.71 4.84
N GLY A 93 12.96 13.61 3.87
CA GLY A 93 13.87 13.80 2.73
C GLY A 93 13.63 12.85 1.56
N ASP A 94 12.67 11.94 1.64
CA ASP A 94 12.30 11.01 0.56
C ASP A 94 11.35 11.66 -0.45
N THR A 95 11.84 12.75 -1.04
CA THR A 95 11.08 13.59 -1.97
C THR A 95 10.72 12.84 -3.27
N LEU A 96 11.55 11.90 -3.72
CA LEU A 96 11.27 11.09 -4.89
C LEU A 96 10.07 10.17 -4.64
N GLN A 97 10.03 9.50 -3.49
CA GLN A 97 8.89 8.65 -3.14
C GLN A 97 7.63 9.47 -2.92
N ALA A 98 7.72 10.62 -2.24
CA ALA A 98 6.59 11.53 -2.07
C ALA A 98 5.95 11.92 -3.41
N GLU A 99 6.78 12.28 -4.40
CA GLU A 99 6.30 12.62 -5.75
C GLU A 99 5.67 11.44 -6.49
N GLN A 100 6.19 10.22 -6.31
CA GLN A 100 5.58 9.00 -6.85
C GLN A 100 4.20 8.75 -6.23
N VAL A 101 4.09 8.87 -4.90
CA VAL A 101 2.83 8.70 -4.17
C VAL A 101 1.80 9.74 -4.59
N LYS A 102 2.18 11.02 -4.74
CA LYS A 102 1.27 12.07 -5.26
C LYS A 102 0.71 11.73 -6.64
N LYS A 103 1.57 11.25 -7.55
CA LYS A 103 1.16 10.85 -8.90
C LYS A 103 0.22 9.65 -8.86
N GLU A 104 0.50 8.67 -8.01
CA GLU A 104 -0.33 7.50 -7.78
C GLU A 104 -1.71 7.91 -7.24
N VAL A 105 -1.78 8.74 -6.19
CA VAL A 105 -3.03 9.22 -5.60
C VAL A 105 -3.87 9.95 -6.65
N LYS A 106 -3.27 10.87 -7.42
CA LYS A 106 -3.97 11.58 -8.50
C LYS A 106 -4.51 10.61 -9.55
N LEU A 107 -3.70 9.63 -9.97
CA LEU A 107 -4.12 8.64 -10.95
C LEU A 107 -5.29 7.79 -10.43
N LEU A 108 -5.16 7.23 -9.23
CA LEU A 108 -6.15 6.32 -8.64
C LEU A 108 -7.48 6.99 -8.32
N THR A 109 -7.48 8.30 -8.07
CA THR A 109 -8.69 9.07 -7.72
C THR A 109 -9.38 9.75 -8.92
N HIS A 110 -8.65 10.04 -10.00
CA HIS A 110 -9.20 10.79 -11.15
C HIS A 110 -9.30 9.99 -12.46
N GLU A 111 -8.55 8.90 -12.64
CA GLU A 111 -8.62 8.06 -13.84
C GLU A 111 -9.73 7.01 -13.73
N ARG A 112 -10.52 6.86 -14.80
CA ARG A 112 -11.67 5.93 -14.84
C ARG A 112 -11.37 4.63 -15.58
N ASP A 113 -10.33 4.59 -16.40
CA ASP A 113 -9.92 3.42 -17.18
C ASP A 113 -8.92 2.53 -16.42
N SER A 114 -9.38 1.36 -15.96
CA SER A 114 -8.55 0.38 -15.24
C SER A 114 -7.45 -0.25 -16.09
N GLU A 115 -7.65 -0.46 -17.39
CA GLU A 115 -6.61 -1.06 -18.26
C GLU A 115 -5.45 -0.09 -18.44
N LYS A 116 -5.77 1.20 -18.63
CA LYS A 116 -4.78 2.28 -18.71
C LYS A 116 -4.05 2.48 -17.38
N MET A 117 -4.74 2.30 -16.26
CA MET A 117 -4.11 2.33 -14.94
C MET A 117 -3.14 1.17 -14.75
N LEU A 118 -3.57 -0.07 -15.02
CA LEU A 118 -2.71 -1.26 -14.91
C LEU A 118 -1.45 -1.17 -15.78
N LYS A 119 -1.54 -0.63 -17.01
CA LYS A 119 -0.37 -0.40 -17.88
C LYS A 119 0.63 0.60 -17.29
N LYS A 120 0.17 1.52 -16.44
CA LYS A 120 1.02 2.51 -15.74
C LYS A 120 1.57 1.98 -14.42
N TYR A 121 1.13 0.82 -13.97
CA TYR A 121 1.66 0.17 -12.78
C TYR A 121 3.05 -0.42 -13.08
N SER A 122 4.09 0.31 -12.72
CA SER A 122 5.45 -0.22 -12.61
C SER A 122 5.62 -0.85 -11.23
N VAL A 123 6.04 -2.12 -11.17
CA VAL A 123 6.23 -2.86 -9.92
C VAL A 123 7.04 -2.06 -8.88
N GLY A 124 6.40 -1.79 -7.73
CA GLY A 124 7.01 -1.59 -6.41
C GLY A 124 7.61 -0.22 -6.11
N LEU A 125 6.95 0.50 -5.20
CA LEU A 125 7.34 1.75 -4.52
C LEU A 125 8.70 1.72 -3.77
N PHE A 126 9.53 0.69 -3.91
CA PHE A 126 10.83 0.63 -3.25
C PHE A 126 11.83 -0.11 -4.15
N LYS A 127 12.71 0.63 -4.82
CA LYS A 127 14.03 0.11 -5.15
C LYS A 127 14.83 0.14 -3.86
N GLU A 128 15.08 -1.02 -3.26
CA GLU A 128 16.19 -1.13 -2.32
C GLU A 128 17.48 -0.85 -3.10
N THR A 129 18.17 0.24 -2.76
CA THR A 129 19.63 0.33 -2.92
C THR A 129 20.30 -0.55 -1.89
#